data_AF-W4HKH5-F1
#
_entry.id   AF-W4HKH5-F1
#
_cell.length_a   1.000
_cell.length_b   1.000
_cell.length_c   1.000
_cell.angle_alpha   90.00
_cell.angle_beta   90.00
_cell.angle_gamma   90.00
#
_symmetry.space_group_name_H-M   'P 1'
#
loop_
_entity.id
_entity.type
_entity.pdbx_description
1 polymer ?
#
loop_
_entity_poly.entity_id
_entity_poly.type
_entity_poly.pdbx_seq_one_letter_code
_entity_poly.pdbx_strand_id
1 'polypeptide(L)'
;MRPFGQRVGLSPEAAERPEPGQIDVPILTSSAEDRARAQALAQGRHLARQQDWAELGALIRAADSARALTPGGASVAELLAAGAREDAVSAACAAVGRSDADAASRPISDLRDELDALSLDHGVALVVVRAHLDLGAAWLRQAADRRIGRAGFHTHFNAARKLLDAFDPVEADAASLAAARCAVLPGTRGAAARVIDDYDDLIDLDPRCARHLSALGRDMMPDRFGSHAALHEAACRSAARTADIWGMGGYVWTCLDAIAADPSCVGALDPALFVEGLHDILATRPDQAVVNRLAALTGFTLACGPDAPPAHRAIATSFCWIVTDHLREVHPRVWAAAPSPVATAAPADGPETGAARALSSIGRLFADDLAAGRSVRAGPEGWTYA
;
A
#
# COMPACT_ATOMS: atom_id res chain seq x y z
N MET A 1 -78.89 -4.73 -29.46
CA MET A 1 -77.49 -4.32 -29.72
C MET A 1 -77.02 -3.47 -28.55
N ARG A 2 -76.05 -3.94 -27.75
CA ARG A 2 -75.38 -3.13 -26.71
C ARG A 2 -74.38 -2.17 -27.38
N PRO A 3 -73.94 -1.08 -26.71
CA PRO A 3 -72.72 -1.22 -25.90
C PRO A 3 -72.79 -0.49 -24.54
N PHE A 4 -72.44 -1.19 -23.47
CA PHE A 4 -71.26 -0.96 -22.64
C PHE A 4 -71.41 0.15 -21.58
N GLY A 5 -71.76 -0.28 -20.37
CA GLY A 5 -71.48 0.50 -19.17
C GLY A 5 -69.98 0.67 -18.99
N GLN A 6 -69.54 1.92 -18.84
CA GLN A 6 -68.22 2.26 -18.35
C GLN A 6 -68.11 1.79 -16.90
N ARG A 7 -67.37 0.70 -16.69
CA ARG A 7 -66.69 0.48 -15.42
C ARG A 7 -65.60 1.55 -15.34
N VAL A 8 -65.73 2.45 -14.37
CA VAL A 8 -64.61 3.27 -13.91
C VAL A 8 -63.59 2.30 -13.33
N GLY A 9 -62.57 1.97 -14.13
CA GLY A 9 -61.40 1.28 -13.63
C GLY A 9 -60.69 2.24 -12.69
N LEU A 10 -60.71 1.94 -11.39
CA LEU A 10 -59.68 2.41 -10.49
C LEU A 10 -58.36 1.89 -11.08
N SER A 11 -57.56 2.80 -11.65
CA SER A 11 -56.14 2.51 -11.86
C SER A 11 -55.59 2.11 -10.50
N PRO A 12 -54.80 1.04 -10.39
CA PRO A 12 -54.06 0.81 -9.16
C PRO A 12 -53.17 2.04 -9.00
N GLU A 13 -53.49 2.82 -7.98
CA GLU A 13 -52.64 3.87 -7.44
C GLU A 13 -51.25 3.22 -7.33
N ALA A 14 -50.34 3.64 -8.21
CA ALA A 14 -48.98 3.14 -8.20
C ALA A 14 -48.45 3.54 -6.83
N ALA A 15 -48.42 2.58 -5.90
CA ALA A 15 -47.91 2.79 -4.56
C ALA A 15 -46.54 3.46 -4.74
N GLU A 16 -46.43 4.72 -4.33
CA GLU A 16 -45.19 5.46 -4.34
C GLU A 16 -44.15 4.57 -3.68
N ARG A 17 -43.17 4.12 -4.48
CA ARG A 17 -42.06 3.38 -3.91
C ARG A 17 -41.44 4.30 -2.86
N PRO A 18 -41.26 3.84 -1.62
CA PRO A 18 -40.60 4.65 -0.61
C PRO A 18 -39.26 5.11 -1.16
N GLU A 19 -38.94 6.39 -0.96
CA GLU A 19 -37.64 6.95 -1.31
C GLU A 19 -36.54 6.04 -0.72
N PRO A 20 -35.53 5.64 -1.51
CA PRO A 20 -34.50 4.75 -1.02
C PRO A 20 -33.78 5.39 0.18
N GLY A 21 -33.48 4.57 1.19
CA GLY A 21 -32.72 4.99 2.35
C GLY A 21 -31.33 5.53 1.97
N GLN A 22 -30.69 6.23 2.90
CA GLN A 22 -29.38 6.85 2.66
C GLN A 22 -28.28 6.22 3.51
N ILE A 23 -27.04 6.29 3.03
CA ILE A 23 -25.83 5.93 3.78
C ILE A 23 -25.21 7.22 4.27
N ASP A 24 -25.12 7.37 5.59
CA ASP A 24 -24.50 8.51 6.26
C ASP A 24 -23.21 8.06 6.96
N VAL A 25 -22.07 8.26 6.29
CA VAL A 25 -20.74 7.94 6.82
C VAL A 25 -19.79 9.10 6.53
N PRO A 26 -18.97 9.56 7.50
CA PRO A 26 -17.97 10.59 7.25
C PRO A 26 -17.01 10.20 6.13
N ILE A 27 -16.82 11.09 5.16
CA ILE A 27 -15.87 10.90 4.05
C ILE A 27 -14.71 11.87 4.26
N LEU A 28 -13.53 11.35 4.59
CA LEU A 28 -12.34 12.15 4.88
C LEU A 28 -11.37 12.15 3.69
N THR A 29 -11.40 13.21 2.89
CA THR A 29 -10.47 13.39 1.76
C THR A 29 -9.02 13.68 2.19
N SER A 30 -8.83 14.04 3.46
CA SER A 30 -7.53 14.14 4.12
C SER A 30 -7.62 13.48 5.50
N SER A 31 -7.14 12.24 5.60
CA SER A 31 -7.08 11.48 6.85
C SER A 31 -5.90 11.94 7.74
N ALA A 32 -5.85 11.45 8.99
CA ALA A 32 -4.68 11.67 9.85
C ALA A 32 -3.40 11.08 9.24
N GLU A 33 -3.52 9.92 8.58
CA GLU A 33 -2.44 9.30 7.82
C GLU A 33 -1.97 10.20 6.67
N ASP A 34 -2.89 10.73 5.85
CA ASP A 34 -2.53 11.62 4.74
C ASP A 34 -1.75 12.85 5.22
N ARG A 35 -2.19 13.47 6.32
CA ARG A 35 -1.51 14.62 6.91
C ARG A 35 -0.14 14.27 7.45
N ALA A 36 -0.01 13.17 8.19
CA ALA A 36 1.27 12.72 8.74
C ALA A 36 2.30 12.42 7.62
N ARG A 37 1.88 11.73 6.56
CA ARG A 37 2.71 11.48 5.38
C ARG A 37 3.15 12.78 4.70
N ALA A 38 2.20 13.68 4.46
CA ALA A 38 2.46 14.96 3.80
C ALA A 38 3.44 15.83 4.61
N GLN A 39 3.30 15.83 5.94
CA GLN A 39 4.20 16.54 6.84
C GLN A 39 5.63 15.99 6.77
N ALA A 40 5.82 14.67 6.87
CA ALA A 40 7.15 14.07 6.80
C ALA A 40 7.83 14.32 5.43
N LEU A 41 7.08 14.15 4.34
CA LEU A 41 7.57 14.49 2.99
C LEU A 41 7.96 15.96 2.86
N ALA A 42 7.11 16.87 3.36
CA ALA A 42 7.38 18.30 3.31
C ALA A 42 8.61 18.68 4.15
N GLN A 43 8.79 18.05 5.32
CA GLN A 43 9.94 18.28 6.18
C GLN A 43 11.25 17.83 5.52
N GLY A 44 11.30 16.62 4.97
CA GLY A 44 12.49 16.13 4.26
C GLY A 44 12.86 17.02 3.08
N ARG A 45 11.86 17.42 2.29
CA ARG A 45 12.04 18.36 1.17
C ARG A 45 12.54 19.73 1.63
N HIS A 46 11.99 20.25 2.72
CA HIS A 46 12.36 21.55 3.25
C HIS A 46 13.84 21.58 3.64
N LEU A 47 14.30 20.60 4.43
CA LEU A 47 15.70 20.51 4.87
C LEU A 47 16.66 20.37 3.68
N ALA A 48 16.34 19.50 2.71
CA ALA A 48 17.15 19.35 1.50
C ALA A 48 17.27 20.66 0.70
N ARG A 49 16.18 21.43 0.57
CA ARG A 49 16.21 22.73 -0.12
C ARG A 49 17.02 23.80 0.60
N GLN A 50 17.17 23.69 1.92
CA GLN A 50 18.03 24.56 2.71
C GLN A 50 19.49 24.07 2.77
N GLN A 51 19.81 22.95 2.11
CA GLN A 51 21.10 22.26 2.22
C GLN A 51 21.44 21.84 3.66
N ASP A 52 20.42 21.62 4.51
CA ASP A 52 20.61 21.18 5.89
C ASP A 52 20.66 19.65 5.98
N TRP A 53 21.67 19.07 5.33
CA TRP A 53 21.86 17.62 5.22
C TRP A 53 22.25 16.99 6.55
N ALA A 54 22.93 17.72 7.43
CA ALA A 54 23.29 17.25 8.76
C ALA A 54 22.06 17.07 9.66
N GLU A 55 21.15 18.06 9.71
CA GLU A 55 19.90 17.94 10.45
C GLU A 55 19.00 16.85 9.85
N LEU A 56 18.86 16.82 8.52
CA LEU A 56 18.08 15.79 7.83
C LEU A 56 18.58 14.38 8.15
N GLY A 57 19.90 14.16 8.06
CA GLY A 57 20.52 12.89 8.41
C GLY A 57 20.18 12.49 9.85
N ALA A 58 20.38 13.39 10.80
CA ALA A 58 20.07 13.14 12.21
C ALA A 58 18.59 12.77 12.44
N LEU A 59 17.68 13.47 11.75
CA LEU A 59 16.25 13.22 11.85
C LEU A 59 15.85 11.85 11.27
N ILE A 60 16.43 11.44 10.14
CA ILE A 60 16.20 10.12 9.55
C ILE A 60 16.67 9.02 10.51
N ARG A 61 17.88 9.16 11.07
CA ARG A 61 18.41 8.18 12.05
C ARG A 61 17.55 8.08 13.29
N ALA A 62 17.12 9.23 13.84
CA ALA A 62 16.24 9.24 15.00
C ALA A 62 14.91 8.55 14.71
N ALA A 63 14.35 8.74 13.51
CA ALA A 63 13.13 8.05 13.09
C ALA A 63 13.33 6.53 12.94
N ASP A 64 14.48 6.09 12.42
CA ASP A 64 14.85 4.67 12.34
C ASP A 64 14.99 4.04 13.73
N SER A 65 15.82 4.61 14.61
CA SER A 65 16.03 4.07 15.97
C SER A 65 14.72 4.05 16.78
N ALA A 66 13.84 5.03 16.59
CA ALA A 66 12.53 5.04 17.23
C ALA A 66 11.50 4.10 16.58
N ARG A 67 11.82 3.47 15.44
CA ARG A 67 10.89 2.74 14.57
C ARG A 67 9.62 3.55 14.32
N ALA A 68 9.80 4.84 14.02
CA ALA A 68 8.70 5.79 13.92
C ALA A 68 7.81 5.50 12.70
N LEU A 69 6.53 5.28 12.97
CA LEU A 69 5.49 5.03 11.96
C LEU A 69 4.43 6.13 12.00
N THR A 70 3.87 6.46 10.85
CA THR A 70 2.62 7.23 10.75
C THR A 70 1.42 6.39 11.26
N PRO A 71 0.24 6.98 11.52
CA PRO A 71 -0.93 6.23 11.99
C PRO A 71 -1.30 5.02 11.11
N GLY A 72 -1.20 5.16 9.79
CA GLY A 72 -1.41 4.10 8.81
C GLY A 72 -0.20 3.17 8.59
N GLY A 73 0.86 3.29 9.39
CA GLY A 73 1.98 2.36 9.42
C GLY A 73 3.10 2.63 8.41
N ALA A 74 3.25 3.84 7.89
CA ALA A 74 4.36 4.19 7.01
C ALA A 74 5.60 4.64 7.79
N SER A 75 6.79 4.13 7.43
CA SER A 75 8.06 4.57 8.01
C SER A 75 8.31 6.07 7.78
N VAL A 76 8.52 6.79 8.88
CA VAL A 76 8.85 8.22 8.86
C VAL A 76 10.22 8.46 8.24
N ALA A 77 11.21 7.60 8.51
CA ALA A 77 12.54 7.67 7.91
C ALA A 77 12.49 7.61 6.37
N GLU A 78 11.72 6.67 5.83
CA GLU A 78 11.51 6.54 4.37
C GLU A 78 10.76 7.73 3.78
N LEU A 79 9.79 8.31 4.50
CA LEU A 79 9.04 9.50 4.05
C LEU A 79 9.92 10.76 4.04
N LEU A 80 10.76 10.95 5.06
CA LEU A 80 11.76 12.03 5.10
C LEU A 80 12.74 11.89 3.93
N ALA A 81 13.28 10.69 3.72
CA ALA A 81 14.19 10.42 2.61
C ALA A 81 13.52 10.57 1.23
N ALA A 82 12.22 10.29 1.13
CA ALA A 82 11.44 10.52 -0.08
C ALA A 82 11.24 12.01 -0.37
N GLY A 83 10.91 12.80 0.65
CA GLY A 83 10.80 14.24 0.53
C GLY A 83 12.12 14.89 0.10
N ALA A 84 13.22 14.47 0.73
CA ALA A 84 14.55 15.04 0.50
C ALA A 84 15.07 14.87 -0.93
N ARG A 85 14.81 13.71 -1.56
CA ARG A 85 15.30 13.42 -2.92
C ARG A 85 14.36 13.83 -4.05
N GLU A 86 13.16 14.31 -3.74
CA GLU A 86 12.09 14.49 -4.73
C GLU A 86 12.52 15.40 -5.89
N ASP A 87 13.11 16.56 -5.60
CA ASP A 87 13.54 17.52 -6.61
C ASP A 87 14.65 16.93 -7.51
N ALA A 88 15.64 16.27 -6.91
CA ALA A 88 16.75 15.64 -7.63
C ALA A 88 16.28 14.49 -8.53
N VAL A 89 15.43 13.60 -8.01
CA VAL A 89 14.86 12.48 -8.77
C VAL A 89 13.96 12.98 -9.89
N SER A 90 13.14 14.01 -9.64
CA SER A 90 12.27 14.61 -10.66
C SER A 90 13.09 15.18 -11.82
N ALA A 91 14.13 15.97 -11.51
CA ALA A 91 15.05 16.52 -12.51
C ALA A 91 15.77 15.41 -13.31
N ALA A 92 16.27 14.39 -12.60
CA ALA A 92 16.96 13.26 -13.22
C ALA A 92 16.03 12.44 -14.14
N CYS A 93 14.82 12.12 -13.69
CA CYS A 93 13.83 11.40 -14.49
C CYS A 93 13.43 12.18 -15.75
N ALA A 94 13.25 13.50 -15.63
CA ALA A 94 12.96 14.35 -16.79
C ALA A 94 14.10 14.30 -17.83
N ALA A 95 15.36 14.21 -17.39
CA ALA A 95 16.50 14.05 -18.29
C ALA A 95 16.55 12.65 -18.94
N VAL A 96 16.20 11.58 -18.22
CA VAL A 96 16.03 10.24 -18.79
C VAL A 96 15.02 10.24 -19.94
N GLY A 97 13.86 10.89 -19.76
CA GLY A 97 12.85 11.03 -20.80
C GLY A 97 13.34 11.77 -22.05
N ARG A 98 14.35 12.64 -21.91
CA ARG A 98 15.04 13.32 -23.03
C ARG A 98 16.24 12.54 -23.58
N SER A 99 16.51 11.33 -23.06
CA SER A 99 17.68 10.52 -23.38
C SER A 99 19.03 11.22 -23.11
N ASP A 100 19.06 12.10 -22.10
CA ASP A 100 20.27 12.82 -21.68
C ASP A 100 20.86 12.17 -20.42
N ALA A 101 21.78 11.22 -20.62
CA ALA A 101 22.35 10.42 -19.52
C ALA A 101 23.22 11.24 -18.57
N ASP A 102 23.92 12.24 -19.08
CA ASP A 102 24.78 13.11 -18.27
C ASP A 102 23.91 14.01 -17.38
N ALA A 103 22.89 14.65 -17.94
CA ALA A 103 21.96 15.46 -17.15
C ALA A 103 21.16 14.62 -16.15
N ALA A 104 20.86 13.36 -16.47
CA ALA A 104 20.19 12.44 -15.54
C ALA A 104 21.06 12.08 -14.33
N SER A 105 22.39 11.99 -14.52
CA SER A 105 23.31 11.57 -13.46
C SER A 105 23.74 12.71 -12.53
N ARG A 106 23.73 13.97 -13.00
CA ARG A 106 24.17 15.14 -12.23
C ARG A 106 23.46 15.30 -10.88
N PRO A 107 22.10 15.35 -10.80
CA PRO A 107 21.43 15.58 -9.53
C PRO A 107 21.75 14.51 -8.47
N ILE A 108 21.99 13.26 -8.90
CA ILE A 108 22.34 12.18 -7.99
C ILE A 108 23.82 12.25 -7.57
N SER A 109 24.68 12.78 -8.45
CA SER A 109 26.08 13.04 -8.12
C SER A 109 26.20 14.18 -7.11
N ASP A 110 25.39 15.23 -7.24
CA ASP A 110 25.35 16.33 -6.27
C ASP A 110 24.94 15.80 -4.87
N LEU A 111 23.92 14.94 -4.80
CA LEU A 111 23.55 14.27 -3.54
C LEU A 111 24.68 13.38 -2.98
N ARG A 112 25.51 12.81 -3.85
CA ARG A 112 26.65 12.00 -3.44
C ARG A 112 27.75 12.85 -2.82
N ASP A 113 28.02 14.02 -3.40
CA ASP A 113 29.00 14.96 -2.86
C ASP A 113 28.60 15.43 -1.44
N GLU A 114 27.30 15.69 -1.22
CA GLU A 114 26.76 16.01 0.11
C GLU A 114 26.92 14.86 1.11
N LEU A 115 26.69 13.62 0.69
CA LEU A 115 26.91 12.44 1.52
C LEU A 115 28.39 12.27 1.89
N ASP A 116 29.29 12.44 0.92
CA ASP A 116 30.73 12.30 1.15
C ASP A 116 31.26 13.40 2.09
N ALA A 117 30.72 14.62 2.01
CA ALA A 117 31.00 15.72 2.95
C ALA A 117 30.59 15.41 4.40
N LEU A 118 29.58 14.55 4.59
CA LEU A 118 29.09 14.11 5.90
C LEU A 118 29.69 12.78 6.37
N SER A 119 30.85 12.37 5.83
CA SER A 119 31.56 11.14 6.23
C SER A 119 30.70 9.89 6.13
N LEU A 120 29.88 9.79 5.07
CA LEU A 120 28.97 8.67 4.83
C LEU A 120 27.92 8.49 5.94
N ASP A 121 27.27 9.58 6.34
CA ASP A 121 26.12 9.51 7.25
C ASP A 121 25.01 8.60 6.72
N HIS A 122 24.60 7.59 7.49
CA HIS A 122 23.67 6.59 6.96
C HIS A 122 22.24 7.13 6.72
N GLY A 123 21.83 8.20 7.40
CA GLY A 123 20.55 8.86 7.16
C GLY A 123 20.52 9.53 5.78
N VAL A 124 21.60 10.21 5.40
CA VAL A 124 21.76 10.78 4.05
C VAL A 124 22.05 9.69 3.02
N ALA A 125 22.76 8.62 3.40
CA ALA A 125 23.00 7.49 2.51
C ALA A 125 21.69 6.84 2.03
N LEU A 126 20.68 6.72 2.91
CA LEU A 126 19.34 6.26 2.52
C LEU A 126 18.73 7.12 1.41
N VAL A 127 18.87 8.44 1.48
CA VAL A 127 18.39 9.38 0.46
C VAL A 127 19.03 9.07 -0.89
N VAL A 128 20.37 8.97 -0.92
CA VAL A 128 21.16 8.71 -2.13
C VAL A 128 20.86 7.34 -2.72
N VAL A 129 20.80 6.30 -1.88
CA VAL A 129 20.46 4.92 -2.28
C VAL A 129 19.08 4.88 -2.94
N ARG A 130 18.07 5.47 -2.28
CA ARG A 130 16.71 5.50 -2.82
C ARG A 130 16.63 6.32 -4.12
N ALA A 131 17.40 7.40 -4.23
CA ALA A 131 17.46 8.19 -5.46
C ALA A 131 18.06 7.41 -6.65
N HIS A 132 19.10 6.61 -6.40
CA HIS A 132 19.62 5.66 -7.39
C HIS A 132 18.56 4.63 -7.82
N LEU A 133 17.82 4.06 -6.87
CA LEU A 133 16.76 3.08 -7.18
C LEU A 133 15.66 3.69 -8.05
N ASP A 134 15.20 4.89 -7.71
CA ASP A 134 14.17 5.61 -8.46
C ASP A 134 14.63 5.92 -9.90
N LEU A 135 15.85 6.41 -10.05
CA LEU A 135 16.44 6.71 -11.36
C LEU A 135 16.67 5.45 -12.20
N GLY A 136 17.18 4.37 -11.59
CA GLY A 136 17.33 3.07 -12.25
C GLY A 136 16.00 2.54 -12.76
N ALA A 137 14.93 2.67 -11.97
CA ALA A 137 13.59 2.28 -12.39
C ALA A 137 13.04 3.19 -13.49
N ALA A 138 13.35 4.49 -13.47
CA ALA A 138 12.97 5.42 -14.54
C ALA A 138 13.60 5.04 -15.89
N TRP A 139 14.86 4.60 -15.91
CA TRP A 139 15.51 4.08 -17.13
C TRP A 139 14.77 2.89 -17.74
N LEU A 140 14.25 1.94 -16.94
CA LEU A 140 13.45 0.84 -17.49
C LEU A 140 12.11 1.31 -18.08
N ARG A 141 11.50 2.34 -17.50
CA ARG A 141 10.15 2.79 -17.88
C ARG A 141 10.14 3.77 -19.04
N GLN A 142 11.15 4.65 -19.13
CA GLN A 142 11.09 5.86 -19.95
C GLN A 142 12.10 5.86 -21.10
N ALA A 143 13.15 5.03 -21.04
CA ALA A 143 14.17 5.02 -22.09
C ALA A 143 13.58 4.51 -23.41
N ALA A 144 13.84 5.25 -24.50
CA ALA A 144 13.39 4.87 -25.83
C ALA A 144 14.02 3.55 -26.31
N ASP A 145 15.31 3.35 -26.02
CA ASP A 145 16.02 2.11 -26.31
C ASP A 145 16.06 1.19 -25.07
N ARG A 146 15.52 -0.02 -25.22
CA ARG A 146 15.45 -1.02 -24.14
C ARG A 146 16.82 -1.46 -23.63
N ARG A 147 17.86 -1.51 -24.48
CA ARG A 147 19.23 -1.86 -24.07
C ARG A 147 19.83 -0.73 -23.23
N ILE A 148 19.62 0.52 -23.64
CA ILE A 148 20.05 1.69 -22.86
C ILE A 148 19.33 1.72 -21.51
N GLY A 149 18.02 1.51 -21.50
CA GLY A 149 17.22 1.43 -20.28
C GLY A 149 17.71 0.35 -19.31
N ARG A 150 18.01 -0.86 -19.82
CA ARG A 150 18.59 -1.94 -19.01
C ARG A 150 19.98 -1.60 -18.46
N ALA A 151 20.83 -0.96 -19.27
CA ALA A 151 22.16 -0.54 -18.83
C ALA A 151 22.06 0.51 -17.71
N GLY A 152 21.24 1.55 -17.91
CA GLY A 152 20.99 2.58 -16.88
C GLY A 152 20.44 2.00 -15.58
N PHE A 153 19.46 1.10 -15.68
CA PHE A 153 18.94 0.35 -14.54
C PHE A 153 20.04 -0.36 -13.75
N HIS A 154 20.87 -1.16 -14.41
CA HIS A 154 21.95 -1.88 -13.74
C HIS A 154 23.02 -0.95 -13.19
N THR A 155 23.34 0.16 -13.86
CA THR A 155 24.29 1.15 -13.36
C THR A 155 23.84 1.72 -12.01
N HIS A 156 22.61 2.22 -11.91
CA HIS A 156 22.14 2.83 -10.67
C HIS A 156 21.86 1.80 -9.57
N PHE A 157 21.32 0.61 -9.90
CA PHE A 157 21.14 -0.45 -8.89
C PHE A 157 22.48 -0.96 -8.34
N ASN A 158 23.52 -1.06 -9.17
CA ASN A 158 24.86 -1.41 -8.69
C ASN A 158 25.48 -0.30 -7.84
N ALA A 159 25.25 0.97 -8.16
CA ALA A 159 25.71 2.10 -7.35
C ALA A 159 25.03 2.11 -5.97
N ALA A 160 23.71 1.94 -5.94
CA ALA A 160 22.94 1.80 -4.70
C ALA A 160 23.47 0.65 -3.83
N ARG A 161 23.69 -0.53 -4.42
CA ARG A 161 24.23 -1.69 -3.70
C ARG A 161 25.63 -1.42 -3.15
N LYS A 162 26.55 -0.87 -3.96
CA LYS A 162 27.91 -0.54 -3.50
C LYS A 162 27.91 0.45 -2.34
N LEU A 163 26.98 1.40 -2.34
CA LEU A 163 26.83 2.34 -1.22
C LEU A 163 26.28 1.62 0.03
N LEU A 164 25.28 0.74 -0.13
CA LEU A 164 24.76 -0.07 0.98
C LEU A 164 25.81 -1.02 1.59
N ASP A 165 26.77 -1.51 0.79
CA ASP A 165 27.85 -2.37 1.26
C ASP A 165 28.76 -1.68 2.31
N ALA A 166 28.68 -0.34 2.43
CA ALA A 166 29.40 0.43 3.46
C ALA A 166 28.72 0.45 4.84
N PHE A 167 27.51 -0.10 4.96
CA PHE A 167 26.71 -0.05 6.18
C PHE A 167 26.22 -1.43 6.58
N ASP A 168 26.31 -1.75 7.86
CA ASP A 168 25.56 -2.84 8.48
C ASP A 168 24.24 -2.27 9.05
N PRO A 169 23.06 -2.70 8.55
CA PRO A 169 21.77 -2.20 9.05
C PRO A 169 21.51 -2.50 10.53
N VAL A 170 22.05 -3.60 11.06
CA VAL A 170 21.86 -4.00 12.46
C VAL A 170 22.76 -3.16 13.36
N GLU A 171 24.04 -2.99 13.00
CA GLU A 171 24.94 -2.11 13.76
C GLU A 171 24.48 -0.64 13.73
N ALA A 172 23.89 -0.21 12.61
CA ALA A 172 23.32 1.12 12.47
C ALA A 172 21.94 1.28 13.13
N ASP A 173 21.33 0.18 13.63
CA ASP A 173 19.94 0.14 14.12
C ASP A 173 18.94 0.77 13.12
N ALA A 174 19.15 0.49 11.83
CA ALA A 174 18.50 1.19 10.71
C ALA A 174 17.70 0.23 9.83
N ALA A 175 16.43 0.01 10.18
CA ALA A 175 15.50 -0.79 9.40
C ALA A 175 15.31 -0.26 7.98
N SER A 176 15.42 1.06 7.76
CA SER A 176 15.39 1.65 6.42
C SER A 176 16.52 1.15 5.50
N LEU A 177 17.73 0.92 6.04
CA LEU A 177 18.85 0.38 5.26
C LEU A 177 18.64 -1.09 4.90
N ALA A 178 18.10 -1.89 5.83
CA ALA A 178 17.69 -3.27 5.54
C ALA A 178 16.57 -3.30 4.48
N ALA A 179 15.60 -2.39 4.56
CA ALA A 179 14.57 -2.22 3.54
C ALA A 179 15.13 -1.77 2.19
N ALA A 180 16.19 -0.96 2.18
CA ALA A 180 16.90 -0.57 0.98
C ALA A 180 17.70 -1.74 0.38
N ARG A 181 18.26 -2.64 1.21
CA ARG A 181 18.89 -3.90 0.77
C ARG A 181 17.89 -4.82 0.07
N CYS A 182 16.69 -4.98 0.62
CA CYS A 182 15.61 -5.69 -0.06
C CYS A 182 15.26 -5.02 -1.41
N ALA A 183 15.23 -3.69 -1.46
CA ALA A 183 14.84 -2.96 -2.66
C ALA A 183 15.88 -2.99 -3.81
N VAL A 184 17.15 -3.30 -3.54
CA VAL A 184 18.16 -3.50 -4.61
C VAL A 184 18.13 -4.90 -5.23
N LEU A 185 17.36 -5.83 -4.68
CA LEU A 185 17.27 -7.21 -5.18
C LEU A 185 16.94 -7.32 -6.68
N PRO A 186 16.03 -6.52 -7.27
CA PRO A 186 15.75 -6.58 -8.71
C PRO A 186 16.98 -6.35 -9.62
N GLY A 187 18.00 -5.64 -9.13
CA GLY A 187 19.26 -5.41 -9.85
C GLY A 187 20.38 -6.38 -9.46
N THR A 188 20.13 -7.32 -8.55
CA THR A 188 21.14 -8.17 -7.93
C THR A 188 21.16 -9.56 -8.55
N ARG A 189 22.36 -10.06 -8.88
CA ARG A 189 22.54 -11.44 -9.37
C ARG A 189 22.28 -12.42 -8.23
N GLY A 190 21.49 -13.47 -8.50
CA GLY A 190 21.18 -14.50 -7.50
C GLY A 190 20.19 -14.05 -6.41
N ALA A 191 19.43 -12.98 -6.63
CA ALA A 191 18.49 -12.42 -5.66
C ALA A 191 17.48 -13.45 -5.10
N ALA A 192 17.03 -14.41 -5.90
CA ALA A 192 16.09 -15.44 -5.46
C ALA A 192 16.62 -16.33 -4.32
N ALA A 193 17.95 -16.50 -4.23
CA ALA A 193 18.55 -17.26 -3.13
C ALA A 193 18.69 -16.45 -1.83
N ARG A 194 18.54 -15.12 -1.90
CA ARG A 194 18.76 -14.18 -0.78
C ARG A 194 17.49 -13.55 -0.25
N VAL A 195 16.45 -13.45 -1.07
CA VAL A 195 15.26 -12.65 -0.79
C VAL A 195 14.61 -12.99 0.55
N ILE A 196 14.49 -14.28 0.90
CA ILE A 196 13.90 -14.68 2.19
C ILE A 196 14.78 -14.21 3.36
N ASP A 197 16.08 -14.46 3.30
CA ASP A 197 17.00 -14.11 4.37
C ASP A 197 17.07 -12.59 4.57
N ASP A 198 17.21 -11.81 3.47
CA ASP A 198 17.25 -10.35 3.52
C ASP A 198 15.95 -9.75 4.14
N TYR A 199 14.77 -10.35 3.87
CA TYR A 199 13.51 -9.93 4.48
C TYR A 199 13.34 -10.45 5.92
N ASP A 200 13.80 -11.66 6.23
CA ASP A 200 13.77 -12.20 7.60
C ASP A 200 14.59 -11.29 8.53
N ASP A 201 15.79 -10.86 8.11
CA ASP A 201 16.62 -9.88 8.85
C ASP A 201 15.89 -8.53 9.03
N LEU A 202 15.24 -8.03 7.97
CA LEU A 202 14.47 -6.79 8.03
C LEU A 202 13.27 -6.89 8.98
N ILE A 203 12.53 -8.00 8.92
CA ILE A 203 11.36 -8.23 9.76
C ILE A 203 11.79 -8.41 11.22
N ASP A 204 12.89 -9.10 11.48
CA ASP A 204 13.44 -9.21 12.85
C ASP A 204 13.86 -7.85 13.40
N LEU A 205 14.41 -6.98 12.56
CA LEU A 205 14.85 -5.64 12.96
C LEU A 205 13.69 -4.65 13.17
N ASP A 206 12.56 -4.82 12.48
CA ASP A 206 11.37 -3.97 12.58
C ASP A 206 10.05 -4.77 12.38
N PRO A 207 9.69 -5.63 13.36
CA PRO A 207 8.60 -6.60 13.20
C PRO A 207 7.20 -5.95 13.26
N ARG A 208 7.12 -4.68 13.68
CA ARG A 208 5.87 -3.90 13.77
C ARG A 208 5.52 -3.15 12.48
N CYS A 209 6.40 -3.16 11.49
CA CYS A 209 6.15 -2.52 10.21
C CYS A 209 5.52 -3.50 9.21
N ALA A 210 4.20 -3.45 9.11
CA ALA A 210 3.42 -4.27 8.17
C ALA A 210 3.86 -4.15 6.71
N ARG A 211 4.47 -3.02 6.32
CA ARG A 211 4.95 -2.81 4.95
C ARG A 211 6.13 -3.71 4.59
N HIS A 212 6.97 -4.10 5.56
CA HIS A 212 8.08 -5.02 5.30
C HIS A 212 7.55 -6.41 4.96
N LEU A 213 6.55 -6.88 5.73
CA LEU A 213 5.81 -8.12 5.48
C LEU A 213 5.17 -8.08 4.08
N SER A 214 4.39 -7.04 3.77
CA SER A 214 3.73 -6.93 2.46
C SER A 214 4.74 -6.89 1.31
N ALA A 215 5.87 -6.18 1.47
CA ALA A 215 6.92 -6.12 0.48
C ALA A 215 7.56 -7.49 0.19
N LEU A 216 7.74 -8.34 1.21
CA LEU A 216 8.17 -9.73 1.06
C LEU A 216 7.22 -10.51 0.16
N GLY A 217 5.91 -10.48 0.43
CA GLY A 217 4.96 -11.25 -0.38
C GLY A 217 4.91 -10.80 -1.84
N ARG A 218 4.97 -9.49 -2.10
CA ARG A 218 5.12 -8.94 -3.45
C ARG A 218 6.40 -9.44 -4.14
N ASP A 219 7.50 -9.57 -3.41
CA ASP A 219 8.77 -10.11 -3.94
C ASP A 219 8.73 -11.64 -4.13
N MET A 220 7.85 -12.36 -3.43
CA MET A 220 7.60 -13.80 -3.59
C MET A 220 6.73 -14.18 -4.78
N MET A 221 6.20 -13.20 -5.52
CA MET A 221 5.37 -13.48 -6.70
C MET A 221 6.17 -14.17 -7.83
N PRO A 222 5.52 -15.00 -8.69
CA PRO A 222 6.19 -15.77 -9.74
C PRO A 222 6.93 -14.95 -10.79
N ASP A 223 6.47 -13.74 -11.08
CA ASP A 223 7.10 -12.81 -12.01
C ASP A 223 8.36 -12.14 -11.41
N ARG A 224 8.72 -12.49 -10.17
CA ARG A 224 9.81 -11.87 -9.41
C ARG A 224 10.82 -12.90 -8.92
N PHE A 225 10.75 -13.32 -7.66
CA PHE A 225 11.77 -14.21 -7.08
C PHE A 225 11.21 -15.53 -6.55
N GLY A 226 9.90 -15.69 -6.46
CA GLY A 226 9.28 -16.83 -5.81
C GLY A 226 8.29 -17.59 -6.68
N SER A 227 7.31 -18.18 -6.02
CA SER A 227 6.19 -18.92 -6.58
C SER A 227 5.01 -18.79 -5.62
N HIS A 228 3.80 -19.17 -6.04
CA HIS A 228 2.66 -19.16 -5.11
C HIS A 228 2.86 -20.06 -3.88
N ALA A 229 3.56 -21.20 -4.03
CA ALA A 229 3.90 -22.05 -2.90
C ALA A 229 4.89 -21.35 -1.94
N ALA A 230 5.93 -20.73 -2.50
CA ALA A 230 6.91 -19.97 -1.70
C ALA A 230 6.26 -18.75 -1.00
N LEU A 231 5.29 -18.09 -1.64
CA LEU A 231 4.50 -17.03 -1.02
C LEU A 231 3.72 -17.54 0.20
N HIS A 232 3.02 -18.67 0.07
CA HIS A 232 2.30 -19.28 1.19
C HIS A 232 3.25 -19.65 2.34
N GLU A 233 4.38 -20.30 2.04
CA GLU A 233 5.40 -20.66 3.04
C GLU A 233 5.99 -19.43 3.74
N ALA A 234 6.29 -18.37 2.98
CA ALA A 234 6.79 -17.11 3.53
C ALA A 234 5.74 -16.43 4.43
N ALA A 235 4.45 -16.48 4.07
CA ALA A 235 3.37 -15.95 4.89
C ALA A 235 3.21 -16.74 6.20
N CYS A 236 3.25 -18.08 6.16
CA CYS A 236 3.24 -18.93 7.36
C CYS A 236 4.45 -18.66 8.27
N ARG A 237 5.65 -18.56 7.69
CA ARG A 237 6.88 -18.21 8.42
C ARG A 237 6.74 -16.85 9.09
N SER A 238 6.27 -15.84 8.36
CA SER A 238 6.08 -14.48 8.86
C SER A 238 5.07 -14.42 10.01
N ALA A 239 3.97 -15.17 9.90
CA ALA A 239 2.98 -15.29 10.97
C ALA A 239 3.60 -15.89 12.24
N ALA A 240 4.33 -17.00 12.12
CA ALA A 240 5.02 -17.61 13.26
C ALA A 240 6.08 -16.68 13.88
N ARG A 241 6.87 -16.00 13.05
CA ARG A 241 7.92 -15.07 13.47
C ARG A 241 7.38 -13.86 14.22
N THR A 242 6.17 -13.41 13.89
CA THR A 242 5.56 -12.20 14.45
C THR A 242 4.30 -12.46 15.28
N ALA A 243 4.10 -13.71 15.70
CA ALA A 243 2.87 -14.16 16.36
C ALA A 243 2.58 -13.41 17.68
N ASP A 244 3.63 -13.00 18.40
CA ASP A 244 3.54 -12.22 19.64
C ASP A 244 3.06 -10.78 19.41
N ILE A 245 3.20 -10.27 18.19
CA ILE A 245 2.80 -8.91 17.82
C ILE A 245 1.48 -8.93 17.04
N TRP A 246 1.34 -9.84 16.10
CA TRP A 246 0.28 -9.83 15.10
C TRP A 246 -0.67 -11.02 15.17
N GLY A 247 -0.39 -12.05 15.99
CA GLY A 247 -1.06 -13.34 15.86
C GLY A 247 -0.92 -13.87 14.44
N MET A 248 -2.03 -14.26 13.82
CA MET A 248 -2.09 -14.64 12.40
C MET A 248 -2.06 -13.45 11.44
N GLY A 249 -2.10 -12.21 11.94
CA GLY A 249 -2.00 -10.99 11.14
C GLY A 249 -0.74 -10.90 10.27
N GLY A 250 0.38 -11.52 10.69
CA GLY A 250 1.59 -11.61 9.88
C GLY A 250 1.35 -12.34 8.55
N TYR A 251 0.46 -13.33 8.52
CA TYR A 251 0.05 -14.04 7.31
C TYR A 251 -0.62 -13.10 6.31
N VAL A 252 -1.62 -12.35 6.79
CA VAL A 252 -2.38 -11.39 5.99
C VAL A 252 -1.49 -10.27 5.48
N TRP A 253 -0.68 -9.67 6.36
CA TRP A 253 0.22 -8.58 5.97
C TRP A 253 1.17 -8.99 4.85
N THR A 254 1.75 -10.20 4.93
CA THR A 254 2.64 -10.71 3.87
C THR A 254 1.89 -10.84 2.55
N CYS A 255 0.63 -11.25 2.57
CA CYS A 255 -0.14 -11.48 1.35
C CYS A 255 -0.69 -10.19 0.68
N LEU A 256 -0.81 -9.07 1.40
CA LEU A 256 -1.56 -7.91 0.88
C LEU A 256 -1.01 -7.33 -0.43
N ASP A 257 0.29 -7.09 -0.54
CA ASP A 257 0.86 -6.50 -1.77
C ASP A 257 0.97 -7.54 -2.89
N ALA A 258 1.02 -8.83 -2.57
CA ALA A 258 0.92 -9.92 -3.55
C ALA A 258 -0.47 -9.95 -4.18
N ILE A 259 -1.53 -9.88 -3.35
CA ILE A 259 -2.92 -9.79 -3.80
C ILE A 259 -3.15 -8.47 -4.57
N ALA A 260 -2.50 -7.39 -4.15
CA ALA A 260 -2.59 -6.13 -4.85
C ALA A 260 -1.98 -6.17 -6.25
N ALA A 261 -0.91 -6.94 -6.44
CA ALA A 261 -0.28 -7.16 -7.73
C ALA A 261 -1.10 -8.11 -8.62
N ASP A 262 -1.59 -9.21 -8.06
CA ASP A 262 -2.43 -10.18 -8.75
C ASP A 262 -3.45 -10.81 -7.78
N PRO A 263 -4.72 -10.37 -7.81
CA PRO A 263 -5.76 -10.93 -6.96
C PRO A 263 -6.01 -12.43 -7.14
N SER A 264 -5.56 -13.04 -8.23
CA SER A 264 -5.72 -14.48 -8.46
C SER A 264 -4.86 -15.34 -7.53
N CYS A 265 -3.78 -14.77 -6.95
CA CYS A 265 -2.89 -15.49 -6.04
C CYS A 265 -3.59 -16.01 -4.76
N VAL A 266 -4.74 -15.42 -4.39
CA VAL A 266 -5.60 -15.88 -3.28
C VAL A 266 -5.98 -17.35 -3.43
N GLY A 267 -6.08 -17.88 -4.65
CA GLY A 267 -6.37 -19.30 -4.89
C GLY A 267 -5.30 -20.26 -4.35
N ALA A 268 -4.11 -19.76 -4.03
CA ALA A 268 -3.01 -20.54 -3.43
C ALA A 268 -2.80 -20.26 -1.93
N LEU A 269 -3.60 -19.38 -1.33
CA LEU A 269 -3.52 -19.03 0.09
C LEU A 269 -4.52 -19.86 0.91
N ASP A 270 -4.34 -19.90 2.22
CA ASP A 270 -5.26 -20.52 3.16
C ASP A 270 -6.31 -19.48 3.62
N PRO A 271 -7.59 -19.62 3.25
CA PRO A 271 -8.62 -18.66 3.62
C PRO A 271 -8.91 -18.61 5.12
N ALA A 272 -8.74 -19.73 5.85
CA ALA A 272 -9.01 -19.78 7.27
C ALA A 272 -7.96 -18.98 8.05
N LEU A 273 -6.67 -19.20 7.75
CA LEU A 273 -5.57 -18.41 8.32
C LEU A 273 -5.70 -16.93 7.97
N PHE A 274 -6.16 -16.63 6.74
CA PHE A 274 -6.36 -15.25 6.30
C PHE A 274 -7.48 -14.56 7.10
N VAL A 275 -8.64 -15.21 7.28
CA VAL A 275 -9.75 -14.66 8.06
C VAL A 275 -9.36 -14.48 9.53
N GLU A 276 -8.69 -15.46 10.13
CA GLU A 276 -8.16 -15.34 11.50
C GLU A 276 -7.20 -14.14 11.63
N GLY A 277 -6.27 -13.98 10.67
CA GLY A 277 -5.36 -12.86 10.66
C GLY A 277 -6.05 -11.49 10.47
N LEU A 278 -7.18 -11.41 9.77
CA LEU A 278 -7.97 -10.17 9.69
C LEU A 278 -8.53 -9.77 11.07
N HIS A 279 -9.00 -10.75 11.84
CA HIS A 279 -9.46 -10.53 13.22
C HIS A 279 -8.32 -10.05 14.12
N ASP A 280 -7.16 -10.72 14.08
CA ASP A 280 -6.01 -10.36 14.91
C ASP A 280 -5.46 -8.96 14.60
N ILE A 281 -5.42 -8.59 13.31
CA ILE A 281 -4.99 -7.24 12.90
C ILE A 281 -5.90 -6.18 13.51
N LEU A 282 -7.22 -6.32 13.39
CA LEU A 282 -8.16 -5.29 13.87
C LEU A 282 -8.31 -5.29 15.39
N ALA A 283 -8.05 -6.41 16.06
CA ALA A 283 -7.92 -6.46 17.51
C ALA A 283 -6.66 -5.70 18.00
N THR A 284 -5.56 -5.79 17.25
CA THR A 284 -4.27 -5.17 17.62
C THR A 284 -4.16 -3.72 17.18
N ARG A 285 -4.67 -3.37 16.00
CA ARG A 285 -4.60 -2.03 15.38
C ARG A 285 -5.93 -1.63 14.72
N PRO A 286 -6.87 -1.06 15.50
CA PRO A 286 -8.17 -0.61 14.99
C PRO A 286 -8.11 0.76 14.27
N ASP A 287 -6.95 1.15 13.72
CA ASP A 287 -6.78 2.43 13.01
C ASP A 287 -7.66 2.49 11.75
N GLN A 288 -8.31 3.62 11.50
CA GLN A 288 -9.27 3.74 10.41
C GLN A 288 -8.63 3.60 9.02
N ALA A 289 -7.34 3.92 8.83
CA ALA A 289 -6.67 3.67 7.55
C ALA A 289 -6.47 2.17 7.30
N VAL A 290 -6.13 1.41 8.35
CA VAL A 290 -6.04 -0.05 8.30
C VAL A 290 -7.41 -0.67 8.04
N VAL A 291 -8.43 -0.24 8.78
CA VAL A 291 -9.82 -0.70 8.58
C VAL A 291 -10.29 -0.44 7.15
N ASN A 292 -10.06 0.76 6.61
CA ASN A 292 -10.41 1.10 5.22
C ASN A 292 -9.65 0.21 4.21
N ARG A 293 -8.38 -0.11 4.46
CA ARG A 293 -7.58 -0.98 3.58
C ARG A 293 -8.15 -2.41 3.54
N LEU A 294 -8.47 -2.97 4.70
CA LEU A 294 -9.04 -4.32 4.80
C LEU A 294 -10.49 -4.38 4.29
N ALA A 295 -11.28 -3.32 4.53
CA ALA A 295 -12.62 -3.17 3.97
C ALA A 295 -12.59 -3.07 2.43
N ALA A 296 -11.67 -2.29 1.87
CA ALA A 296 -11.51 -2.20 0.42
C ALA A 296 -11.03 -3.51 -0.20
N LEU A 297 -10.12 -4.23 0.48
CA LEU A 297 -9.69 -5.56 0.05
C LEU A 297 -10.88 -6.53 -0.02
N THR A 298 -11.61 -6.68 1.08
CA THR A 298 -12.67 -7.69 1.22
C THR A 298 -13.95 -7.32 0.46
N GLY A 299 -14.32 -6.03 0.43
CA GLY A 299 -15.58 -5.53 -0.14
C GLY A 299 -15.48 -4.96 -1.56
N PHE A 300 -14.27 -4.77 -2.09
CA PHE A 300 -14.05 -4.27 -3.45
C PHE A 300 -13.09 -5.15 -4.25
N THR A 301 -11.84 -5.36 -3.80
CA THR A 301 -10.84 -6.12 -4.58
C THR A 301 -11.19 -7.60 -4.69
N LEU A 302 -11.65 -8.21 -3.60
CA LEU A 302 -12.09 -9.62 -3.53
C LEU A 302 -13.60 -9.76 -3.62
N ALA A 303 -14.33 -8.65 -3.83
CA ALA A 303 -15.76 -8.73 -4.06
C ALA A 303 -16.00 -9.44 -5.39
N CYS A 304 -16.55 -10.63 -5.31
CA CYS A 304 -16.75 -11.47 -6.47
C CYS A 304 -18.22 -11.91 -6.56
N GLY A 305 -18.68 -12.13 -7.79
CA GLY A 305 -20.00 -12.70 -8.06
C GLY A 305 -20.09 -14.18 -7.65
N PRO A 306 -21.23 -14.84 -7.91
CA PRO A 306 -21.44 -16.24 -7.53
C PRO A 306 -20.36 -17.20 -8.06
N ASP A 307 -19.78 -16.91 -9.24
CA ASP A 307 -18.76 -17.74 -9.91
C ASP A 307 -17.32 -17.54 -9.40
N ALA A 308 -17.14 -16.74 -8.34
CA ALA A 308 -15.84 -16.53 -7.71
C ALA A 308 -15.17 -17.85 -7.27
N PRO A 309 -13.83 -17.91 -7.21
CA PRO A 309 -13.17 -19.00 -6.51
C PRO A 309 -13.61 -19.07 -5.03
N PRO A 310 -13.71 -20.27 -4.43
CA PRO A 310 -14.15 -20.43 -3.03
C PRO A 310 -13.31 -19.63 -2.02
N ALA A 311 -11.99 -19.55 -2.22
CA ALA A 311 -11.08 -18.81 -1.36
C ALA A 311 -11.40 -17.31 -1.31
N HIS A 312 -11.66 -16.69 -2.47
CA HIS A 312 -12.07 -15.28 -2.56
C HIS A 312 -13.36 -15.04 -1.78
N ARG A 313 -14.38 -15.88 -1.95
CA ARG A 313 -15.65 -15.73 -1.23
C ARG A 313 -15.45 -15.87 0.28
N ALA A 314 -14.68 -16.86 0.71
CA ALA A 314 -14.44 -17.11 2.13
C ALA A 314 -13.77 -15.92 2.83
N ILE A 315 -12.86 -15.22 2.15
CA ILE A 315 -12.23 -14.01 2.69
C ILE A 315 -13.19 -12.81 2.61
N ALA A 316 -13.89 -12.65 1.49
CA ALA A 316 -14.80 -11.53 1.26
C ALA A 316 -15.98 -11.46 2.25
N THR A 317 -16.39 -12.59 2.86
CA THR A 317 -17.44 -12.59 3.90
C THR A 317 -17.06 -11.74 5.12
N SER A 318 -15.76 -11.54 5.38
CA SER A 318 -15.27 -10.69 6.47
C SER A 318 -15.65 -9.22 6.29
N PHE A 319 -16.01 -8.80 5.06
CA PHE A 319 -16.37 -7.42 4.77
C PHE A 319 -17.52 -6.91 5.64
N CYS A 320 -18.56 -7.73 5.86
CA CYS A 320 -19.70 -7.37 6.69
C CYS A 320 -19.23 -6.98 8.10
N TRP A 321 -18.51 -7.89 8.76
CA TRP A 321 -17.96 -7.68 10.10
C TRP A 321 -17.02 -6.46 10.17
N ILE A 322 -16.10 -6.30 9.21
CA ILE A 322 -15.19 -5.14 9.18
C ILE A 322 -15.98 -3.83 9.11
N VAL A 323 -17.01 -3.76 8.26
CA VAL A 323 -17.81 -2.55 8.11
C VAL A 323 -18.63 -2.27 9.35
N THR A 324 -19.40 -3.25 9.83
CA THR A 324 -20.32 -3.06 10.96
C THR A 324 -19.57 -2.74 12.25
N ASP A 325 -18.48 -3.46 12.52
CA ASP A 325 -17.84 -3.44 13.84
C ASP A 325 -16.66 -2.46 13.89
N HIS A 326 -16.02 -2.13 12.76
CA HIS A 326 -14.78 -1.34 12.77
C HIS A 326 -14.80 -0.08 11.90
N LEU A 327 -15.51 -0.06 10.77
CA LEU A 327 -15.50 1.10 9.88
C LEU A 327 -16.36 2.23 10.46
N ARG A 328 -15.75 3.41 10.62
CA ARG A 328 -16.38 4.61 11.19
C ARG A 328 -16.31 5.81 10.26
N GLU A 329 -15.32 5.82 9.38
CA GLU A 329 -15.11 6.84 8.37
C GLU A 329 -14.55 6.22 7.10
N VAL A 330 -14.82 6.83 5.95
CA VAL A 330 -14.29 6.42 4.66
C VAL A 330 -13.07 7.26 4.32
N HIS A 331 -11.97 6.60 3.97
CA HIS A 331 -10.74 7.23 3.46
C HIS A 331 -10.65 7.03 1.95
N PRO A 332 -11.10 7.97 1.12
CA PRO A 332 -11.29 7.71 -0.30
C PRO A 332 -10.00 7.34 -1.04
N ARG A 333 -8.85 7.88 -0.62
CA ARG A 333 -7.56 7.55 -1.23
C ARG A 333 -7.18 6.07 -1.08
N VAL A 334 -7.54 5.46 0.05
CA VAL A 334 -7.30 4.01 0.29
C VAL A 334 -8.14 3.18 -0.67
N TRP A 335 -9.41 3.53 -0.84
CA TRP A 335 -10.33 2.85 -1.76
C TRP A 335 -10.01 3.10 -3.25
N ALA A 336 -9.46 4.26 -3.58
CA ALA A 336 -8.98 4.56 -4.93
C ALA A 336 -7.75 3.70 -5.29
N ALA A 337 -6.84 3.51 -4.33
CA ALA A 337 -5.65 2.67 -4.51
C ALA A 337 -5.94 1.17 -4.52
N ALA A 338 -7.12 0.73 -4.06
CA ALA A 338 -7.48 -0.68 -4.06
C ALA A 338 -7.56 -1.25 -5.49
N PRO A 339 -6.93 -2.41 -5.78
CA PRO A 339 -6.98 -3.04 -7.08
C PRO A 339 -8.41 -3.36 -7.49
N SER A 340 -8.70 -3.14 -8.77
CA SER A 340 -9.99 -3.50 -9.36
C SER A 340 -10.13 -5.03 -9.44
N PRO A 341 -11.30 -5.60 -9.13
CA PRO A 341 -11.58 -7.02 -9.35
C PRO A 341 -11.56 -7.41 -10.84
N VAL A 342 -11.64 -6.42 -11.75
CA VAL A 342 -11.57 -6.62 -13.20
C VAL A 342 -10.19 -6.19 -13.71
N ALA A 343 -9.42 -7.16 -14.22
CA ALA A 343 -8.01 -7.00 -14.63
C ALA A 343 -7.75 -5.98 -15.76
N THR A 344 -8.77 -5.54 -16.49
CA THR A 344 -8.66 -4.60 -17.62
C THR A 344 -9.07 -3.17 -17.27
N ALA A 345 -9.53 -2.91 -16.04
CA ALA A 345 -9.89 -1.56 -15.64
C ALA A 345 -8.63 -0.71 -15.44
N ALA A 346 -8.57 0.46 -16.08
CA ALA A 346 -7.57 1.46 -15.74
C ALA A 346 -7.65 1.76 -14.23
N PRO A 347 -6.51 1.97 -13.54
CA PRO A 347 -6.54 2.44 -12.17
C PRO A 347 -7.40 3.71 -12.13
N ALA A 348 -8.35 3.76 -11.21
CA ALA A 348 -9.17 4.94 -11.09
C ALA A 348 -8.41 6.00 -10.32
N ASP A 349 -8.27 7.17 -10.92
CA ASP A 349 -7.52 8.25 -10.31
C ASP A 349 -8.43 9.10 -9.42
N GLY A 350 -8.01 9.22 -8.16
CA GLY A 350 -8.47 10.27 -7.28
C GLY A 350 -9.53 9.88 -6.24
N PRO A 351 -9.75 10.77 -5.26
CA PRO A 351 -10.58 10.51 -4.09
C PRO A 351 -12.07 10.32 -4.45
N GLU A 352 -12.58 10.95 -5.51
CA GLU A 352 -13.99 10.83 -5.90
C GLU A 352 -14.34 9.39 -6.28
N THR A 353 -13.48 8.73 -7.08
CA THR A 353 -13.72 7.33 -7.44
C THR A 353 -13.56 6.41 -6.24
N GLY A 354 -12.61 6.69 -5.36
CA GLY A 354 -12.46 5.97 -4.11
C GLY A 354 -13.70 6.05 -3.22
N ALA A 355 -14.29 7.24 -3.08
CA ALA A 355 -15.53 7.43 -2.33
C ALA A 355 -16.69 6.66 -2.97
N ALA A 356 -16.82 6.73 -4.30
CA ALA A 356 -17.84 5.98 -5.03
C ALA A 356 -17.68 4.45 -4.84
N ARG A 357 -16.45 3.92 -4.86
CA ARG A 357 -16.17 2.50 -4.60
C ARG A 357 -16.55 2.10 -3.19
N ALA A 358 -16.20 2.91 -2.19
CA ALA A 358 -16.55 2.68 -0.80
C ALA A 358 -18.07 2.64 -0.61
N LEU A 359 -18.76 3.70 -1.03
CA LEU A 359 -20.21 3.82 -0.88
C LEU A 359 -20.97 2.75 -1.68
N SER A 360 -20.49 2.37 -2.87
CA SER A 360 -21.08 1.27 -3.63
C SER A 360 -20.93 -0.07 -2.90
N SER A 361 -19.78 -0.32 -2.29
CA SER A 361 -19.51 -1.57 -1.57
C SER A 361 -20.31 -1.65 -0.28
N ILE A 362 -20.36 -0.56 0.49
CA ILE A 362 -21.20 -0.42 1.69
C ILE A 362 -22.69 -0.49 1.33
N GLY A 363 -23.11 0.12 0.23
CA GLY A 363 -24.49 0.08 -0.23
C GLY A 363 -24.96 -1.31 -0.66
N ARG A 364 -24.06 -2.15 -1.21
CA ARG A 364 -24.35 -3.57 -1.44
C ARG A 364 -24.58 -4.33 -0.14
N LEU A 365 -23.85 -4.00 0.93
CA LEU A 365 -24.01 -4.63 2.23
C LEU A 365 -25.37 -4.30 2.86
N PHE A 366 -25.79 -3.04 2.79
CA PHE A 366 -27.07 -2.56 3.35
C PHE A 366 -28.21 -2.51 2.33
N ALA A 367 -28.13 -3.25 1.23
CA ALA A 367 -29.07 -3.13 0.11
C ALA A 367 -30.54 -3.35 0.52
N ASP A 368 -30.79 -4.35 1.36
CA ASP A 368 -32.14 -4.68 1.86
C ASP A 368 -32.69 -3.60 2.78
N ASP A 369 -31.83 -2.96 3.58
CA ASP A 369 -32.21 -1.85 4.46
C ASP A 369 -32.55 -0.60 3.67
N LEU A 370 -31.70 -0.25 2.70
CA LEU A 370 -31.89 0.91 1.83
C LEU A 370 -33.12 0.74 0.94
N ALA A 371 -33.37 -0.47 0.41
CA ALA A 371 -34.57 -0.78 -0.37
C ALA A 371 -35.86 -0.70 0.44
N ALA A 372 -35.78 -0.89 1.76
CA ALA A 372 -36.89 -0.71 2.68
C ALA A 372 -37.05 0.74 3.18
N GLY A 373 -36.28 1.69 2.64
CA GLY A 373 -36.33 3.10 3.02
C GLY A 373 -35.61 3.44 4.34
N ARG A 374 -34.88 2.48 4.96
CA ARG A 374 -34.11 2.73 6.19
C ARG A 374 -32.80 3.41 5.85
N SER A 375 -32.47 4.48 6.56
CA SER A 375 -31.16 5.10 6.43
C SER A 375 -30.18 4.46 7.41
N VAL A 376 -28.94 4.27 7.00
CA VAL A 376 -27.87 3.69 7.83
C VAL A 376 -26.82 4.74 8.10
N ARG A 377 -26.47 4.94 9.37
CA ARG A 377 -25.48 5.92 9.81
C ARG A 377 -24.33 5.25 10.54
N ALA A 378 -23.11 5.59 10.15
CA ALA A 378 -21.91 5.24 10.92
C ALA A 378 -21.78 6.16 12.15
N GLY A 379 -21.72 5.56 13.33
CA GLY A 379 -21.46 6.24 14.60
C GLY A 379 -20.28 5.60 15.34
N PRO A 380 -19.76 6.23 16.41
CA PRO A 380 -18.56 5.75 17.12
C PRO A 380 -18.70 4.31 17.64
N GLU A 381 -19.88 3.93 18.10
CA GLU A 381 -20.19 2.59 18.64
C GLU A 381 -20.61 1.57 17.57
N GLY A 382 -20.70 1.95 16.29
CA GLY A 382 -21.18 1.08 15.22
C GLY A 382 -22.17 1.74 14.29
N TRP A 383 -22.77 0.94 13.42
CA TRP A 383 -23.79 1.39 12.48
C TRP A 383 -25.18 1.35 13.12
N THR A 384 -25.94 2.44 12.95
CA THR A 384 -27.31 2.56 13.45
C THR A 384 -28.28 2.80 12.31
N TYR A 385 -29.49 2.24 12.44
CA TYR A 385 -30.61 2.50 11.54
C TYR A 385 -31.35 3.76 11.99
N ALA A 386 -31.63 4.65 11.04
CA ALA A 386 -32.39 5.88 11.22
C ALA A 386 -33.74 5.81 10.50
#